data_AF-A0A933VE80-F1
#
_entry.id   AF-A0A933VE80-F1
#
_cell.length_a   1.000
_cell.length_b   1.000
_cell.length_c   1.000
_cell.angle_alpha   90.00
_cell.angle_beta   90.00
_cell.angle_gamma   90.00
#
_symmetry.space_group_name_H-M   'P 1'
#
loop_
_entity.id
_entity.type
_entity.pdbx_description
1 polymer ?
#
loop_
_entity_poly.entity_id
_entity_poly.type
_entity_poly.pdbx_seq_one_letter_code
_entity_poly.pdbx_strand_id
1 'polypeptide(L)'
;MEERLVDLDELVLRCRNDQARSYISEAVACYRAGAFRSCIVATWVAVVFDILHKLDELALSGDKNAEIRRQAFDEIRRNADINQSLRFENSILEFAKKEFELISPVEYEDLQRLSKDRNRCAHPSMIAYDEIYQPTAELARYHLRNAITHLLQQPPVQGKAAIERLIREVNSQYFPTDIDSAVKSFQQGPLVRPREALVRNFVVVLLKSLLENNVSDPVNARLFAAVEATRRMHRSIVENTFAEKLGDTIRNLTDNNFINAVNFLVHISDTWQYIAIDVRNKIENFVKSVNIATQPELFVILLDFEPLKQIALSALDKASADEIEILTEIQPRAEYLDRALEFYRVASSYNNANRLADGIITYLAPFFKSGHVDRLMTIATENSEVNGSFGLPHILCKIIDANKLPKQKIDELVIRCCVTNTTTFINILDHLQFHHLEILVDKIGDYSIFQRMMEKMRLSAQITEEQFAILMARITQTFMTEQTSKGEELPF
;
A
#
# COMPACT_ATOMS: atom_id res chain seq x y z
N MET A 1 35.19 -4.37 3.61
CA MET A 1 36.60 -4.16 3.26
C MET A 1 37.35 -4.00 4.57
N GLU A 2 38.19 -4.97 4.95
CA GLU A 2 39.00 -4.87 6.18
C GLU A 2 40.02 -3.74 5.99
N GLU A 3 39.83 -2.63 6.70
CA GLU A 3 40.82 -1.55 6.75
C GLU A 3 42.04 -2.06 7.53
N ARG A 4 43.20 -2.08 6.87
CA ARG A 4 44.51 -2.32 7.50
C ARG A 4 44.89 -1.14 8.40
N LEU A 5 46.08 -1.19 9.00
CA LEU A 5 46.65 -0.09 9.80
C LEU A 5 46.66 1.23 8.99
N VAL A 6 45.71 2.12 9.28
CA VAL A 6 45.54 3.42 8.60
C VAL A 6 46.60 4.40 9.08
N ASP A 7 47.14 5.21 8.18
CA ASP A 7 48.11 6.25 8.52
C ASP A 7 47.51 7.34 9.42
N LEU A 8 48.30 7.88 10.36
CA LEU A 8 47.80 8.87 11.32
C LEU A 8 47.49 10.22 10.67
N ASP A 9 48.24 10.65 9.64
CA ASP A 9 47.93 11.89 8.92
C ASP A 9 46.65 11.74 8.11
N GLU A 10 46.43 10.55 7.53
CA GLU A 10 45.15 10.24 6.87
C GLU A 10 43.97 10.31 7.86
N LEU A 11 44.14 9.77 9.07
CA LEU A 11 43.12 9.88 10.12
C LEU A 11 42.86 11.34 10.53
N VAL A 12 43.89 12.17 10.67
CA VAL A 12 43.73 13.61 10.98
C VAL A 12 42.87 14.31 9.92
N LEU A 13 43.07 13.99 8.64
CA LEU A 13 42.29 14.58 7.55
C LEU A 13 40.81 14.18 7.56
N ARG A 14 40.44 13.07 8.21
CA ARG A 14 39.05 12.65 8.38
C ARG A 14 38.29 13.48 9.42
N CYS A 15 38.97 14.20 10.32
CA CYS A 15 38.35 15.04 11.32
C CYS A 15 37.56 16.19 10.68
N ARG A 16 36.25 16.24 10.91
CA ARG A 16 35.36 17.19 10.23
C ARG A 16 35.54 18.62 10.72
N ASN A 17 35.62 18.82 12.03
CA ASN A 17 35.76 20.13 12.66
C ASN A 17 37.23 20.57 12.73
N ASP A 18 37.53 21.82 12.35
CA ASP A 18 38.92 22.32 12.29
C ASP A 18 39.58 22.45 13.68
N GLN A 19 38.82 22.81 14.71
CA GLN A 19 39.32 22.90 16.08
C GLN A 19 39.63 21.51 16.66
N ALA A 20 38.72 20.54 16.48
CA ALA A 20 38.96 19.15 16.85
C ALA A 20 40.16 18.57 16.07
N ARG A 21 40.30 18.90 14.78
CA ARG A 21 41.45 18.53 13.94
C ARG A 21 42.76 19.11 14.46
N SER A 22 42.76 20.35 14.95
CA SER A 22 43.94 20.95 15.59
C SER A 22 44.38 20.15 16.82
N TYR A 23 43.45 19.79 17.72
CA TYR A 23 43.78 18.99 18.90
C TYR A 23 44.23 17.57 18.57
N ILE A 24 43.64 16.93 17.55
CA ILE A 24 44.11 15.64 17.05
C ILE A 24 45.50 15.74 16.42
N SER A 25 45.79 16.85 15.72
CA SER A 25 47.12 17.07 15.13
C SER A 25 48.18 17.20 16.24
N GLU A 26 47.85 17.87 17.34
CA GLU A 26 48.69 17.92 18.55
C GLU A 26 48.87 16.53 19.16
N ALA A 27 47.78 15.76 19.30
CA ALA A 27 47.84 14.39 19.82
C ALA A 27 48.76 13.49 18.97
N VAL A 28 48.69 13.59 17.64
CA VAL A 28 49.57 12.87 16.70
C VAL A 28 51.03 13.34 16.82
N ALA A 29 51.29 14.62 17.05
CA ALA A 29 52.65 15.11 17.33
C ALA A 29 53.20 14.52 18.63
N CYS A 30 52.39 14.47 19.71
CA CYS A 30 52.77 13.80 20.96
C CYS A 30 53.04 12.31 20.75
N TYR A 31 52.21 11.63 19.97
CA TYR A 31 52.40 10.23 19.61
C TYR A 31 53.76 10.00 18.94
N ARG A 32 54.08 10.80 17.93
CA ARG A 32 55.35 10.73 17.19
C ARG A 32 56.56 11.01 18.06
N ALA A 33 56.42 11.88 19.06
CA ALA A 33 57.46 12.18 20.03
C ALA A 33 57.62 11.13 21.15
N GLY A 34 56.81 10.06 21.15
CA GLY A 34 56.80 9.06 22.23
C GLY A 34 56.12 9.53 23.53
N ALA A 35 55.46 10.69 23.50
CA ALA A 35 54.74 11.26 24.64
C ALA A 35 53.30 10.72 24.71
N PHE A 36 53.16 9.40 24.95
CA PHE A 36 51.88 8.70 24.86
C PHE A 36 50.83 9.17 25.88
N ARG A 37 51.24 9.58 27.09
CA ARG A 37 50.33 10.19 28.08
C ARG A 37 49.68 11.46 27.53
N SER A 38 50.50 12.36 27.00
CA SER A 38 50.04 13.62 26.40
C SER A 38 49.17 13.36 25.16
N CYS A 39 49.51 12.37 24.35
CA CYS A 39 48.70 11.93 23.22
C CYS A 39 47.27 11.55 23.66
N ILE A 40 47.14 10.70 24.69
CA ILE A 40 45.82 10.27 25.21
C ILE A 40 45.04 11.46 25.77
N VAL A 41 45.70 12.34 26.53
CA VAL A 41 45.07 13.54 27.09
C VAL A 41 44.57 14.48 25.98
N ALA A 42 45.39 14.78 24.98
CA ALA A 42 45.02 15.63 23.85
C ALA A 42 43.90 15.01 23.00
N THR A 43 43.90 13.68 22.82
CA THR A 43 42.82 12.96 22.12
C THR A 43 41.48 13.12 22.85
N TRP A 44 41.48 13.02 24.18
CA TRP A 44 40.27 13.23 24.98
C TRP A 44 39.77 14.68 24.91
N VAL A 45 40.67 15.66 24.93
CA VAL A 45 40.32 17.08 24.74
C VAL A 45 39.62 17.27 23.39
N ALA A 46 40.14 16.67 22.32
CA ALA A 46 39.52 16.73 21.00
C ALA A 46 38.09 16.14 20.99
N VAL A 47 37.86 15.03 21.68
CA VAL A 47 36.53 14.40 21.84
C VAL A 47 35.54 15.36 22.52
N VAL A 48 35.95 15.99 23.62
CA VAL A 48 35.09 16.92 24.38
C VAL A 48 34.69 18.12 23.52
N PHE A 49 35.65 18.76 22.86
CA PHE A 49 35.37 19.91 21.99
C PHE A 49 34.54 19.54 20.77
N ASP A 50 34.75 18.38 20.17
CA ASP A 50 33.95 17.91 19.04
C ASP A 50 32.48 17.69 19.44
N ILE A 51 32.21 17.07 20.61
CA ILE A 51 30.83 16.92 21.12
C ILE A 51 30.21 18.29 21.35
N LEU A 52 30.92 19.23 21.99
CA LEU A 52 30.43 20.58 22.19
C LEU A 52 30.09 21.25 20.85
N HIS A 53 30.98 21.21 19.87
CA HIS A 53 30.73 21.81 18.56
C HIS A 53 29.52 21.17 17.86
N LYS A 54 29.37 19.86 17.99
CA LYS A 54 28.18 19.14 17.51
C LYS A 54 26.90 19.61 18.20
N LEU A 55 26.94 19.92 19.48
CA LEU A 55 25.81 20.54 20.17
C LEU A 55 25.50 21.95 19.63
N ASP A 56 26.50 22.76 19.27
CA ASP A 56 26.26 24.06 18.61
C ASP A 56 25.57 23.88 17.27
N GLU A 57 26.05 22.95 16.44
CA GLU A 57 25.43 22.64 15.15
C GLU A 57 23.98 22.18 15.32
N LEU A 58 23.70 21.32 16.31
CA LEU A 58 22.35 20.86 16.61
C LEU A 58 21.45 21.99 17.13
N ALA A 59 21.95 22.87 18.00
CA ALA A 59 21.21 24.02 18.51
C ALA A 59 20.87 25.02 17.39
N LEU A 60 21.85 25.36 16.54
CA LEU A 60 21.65 26.20 15.34
C LEU A 60 20.62 25.61 14.37
N SER A 61 20.48 24.27 14.38
CA SER A 61 19.50 23.54 13.58
C SER A 61 18.12 23.42 14.26
N GLY A 62 17.93 24.05 15.42
CA GLY A 62 16.65 24.10 16.14
C GLY A 62 16.38 22.92 17.08
N ASP A 63 17.41 22.17 17.49
CA ASP A 63 17.28 21.13 18.53
C ASP A 63 17.24 21.77 19.94
N LYS A 64 16.06 21.70 20.58
CA LYS A 64 15.84 22.29 21.90
C LYS A 64 16.66 21.63 23.01
N ASN A 65 16.95 20.33 22.91
CA ASN A 65 17.73 19.65 23.93
C ASN A 65 19.21 20.06 23.83
N ALA A 66 19.70 20.25 22.61
CA ALA A 66 21.05 20.78 22.38
C ALA A 66 21.17 22.22 22.93
N GLU A 67 20.17 23.06 22.68
CA GLU A 67 20.07 24.42 23.23
C GLU A 67 20.17 24.42 24.77
N ILE A 68 19.37 23.59 25.46
CA ILE A 68 19.38 23.48 26.92
C ILE A 68 20.75 23.03 27.43
N ARG A 69 21.36 22.01 26.81
CA ARG A 69 22.69 21.52 27.20
C ARG A 69 23.78 22.55 26.97
N ARG A 70 23.66 23.36 25.92
CA ARG A 70 24.60 24.45 25.64
C ARG A 70 24.48 25.59 26.63
N GLN A 71 23.26 26.02 26.95
CA GLN A 71 23.02 27.03 27.97
C GLN A 71 23.58 26.59 29.34
N ALA A 72 23.36 25.33 29.72
CA ALA A 72 23.92 24.76 30.94
C ALA A 72 25.46 24.79 30.94
N PHE A 73 26.11 24.44 29.83
CA PHE A 73 27.57 24.53 29.72
C PHE A 73 28.09 25.98 29.82
N ASP A 74 27.41 26.92 29.16
CA ASP A 74 27.76 28.34 29.20
C ASP A 74 27.58 28.95 30.60
N GLU A 75 26.59 28.50 31.37
CA GLU A 75 26.42 28.87 32.78
C GLU A 75 27.57 28.34 33.65
N ILE A 76 27.94 27.06 33.50
CA ILE A 76 29.08 26.47 34.22
C ILE A 76 30.36 27.26 33.91
N ARG A 77 30.59 27.59 32.64
CA ARG A 77 31.76 28.36 32.20
C ARG A 77 31.74 29.78 32.76
N ARG A 78 30.60 30.47 32.74
CA ARG A 78 30.46 31.84 33.28
C ARG A 78 30.72 31.90 34.79
N ASN A 79 30.26 30.89 35.53
CA ASN A 79 30.39 30.84 36.98
C ASN A 79 31.75 30.28 37.46
N ALA A 80 32.60 29.81 36.53
CA ALA A 80 33.87 29.14 36.82
C ALA A 80 33.75 28.00 37.86
N ASP A 81 32.61 27.29 37.86
CA ASP A 81 32.32 26.23 38.83
C ASP A 81 33.05 24.93 38.43
N ILE A 82 34.19 24.70 39.09
CA ILE A 82 35.06 23.53 38.87
C ILE A 82 34.30 22.21 39.11
N ASN A 83 33.45 22.14 40.14
CA ASN A 83 32.72 20.92 40.47
C ASN A 83 31.69 20.58 39.40
N GLN A 84 30.97 21.58 38.89
CA GLN A 84 30.03 21.37 37.79
C GLN A 84 30.74 21.06 36.47
N SER A 85 31.89 21.69 36.21
CA SER A 85 32.71 21.37 35.02
C SER A 85 33.15 19.90 35.00
N LEU A 86 33.61 19.37 36.15
CA LEU A 86 33.96 17.95 36.28
C LEU A 86 32.75 17.03 36.11
N ARG A 87 31.58 17.39 36.67
CA ARG A 87 30.33 16.61 36.47
C ARG A 87 29.89 16.62 35.01
N PHE A 88 30.01 17.75 34.33
CA PHE A 88 29.72 17.87 32.92
C PHE A 88 30.64 16.98 32.10
N GLU A 89 31.96 17.04 32.34
CA GLU A 89 32.93 16.18 31.66
C GLU A 89 32.62 14.69 31.84
N ASN A 90 32.26 14.26 33.05
CA ASN A 90 31.91 12.87 33.34
C ASN A 90 30.60 12.40 32.69
N SER A 91 29.68 13.33 32.38
CA SER A 91 28.39 13.02 31.75
C SER A 91 28.38 13.20 30.24
N ILE A 92 29.46 13.73 29.64
CA ILE A 92 29.50 14.12 28.23
C ILE A 92 29.23 12.95 27.27
N LEU A 93 29.87 11.81 27.51
CA LEU A 93 29.66 10.60 26.70
C LEU A 93 28.26 10.01 26.93
N GLU A 94 27.72 10.17 28.14
CA GLU A 94 26.43 9.61 28.51
C GLU A 94 25.31 10.30 27.73
N PHE A 95 25.28 11.63 27.71
CA PHE A 95 24.32 12.36 26.89
C PHE A 95 24.63 12.24 25.40
N ALA A 96 25.92 12.19 25.00
CA ALA A 96 26.28 11.97 23.60
C ALA A 96 25.71 10.64 23.08
N LYS A 97 25.66 9.59 23.90
CA LYS A 97 25.02 8.32 23.58
C LYS A 97 23.50 8.38 23.68
N LYS A 98 22.96 8.78 24.84
CA LYS A 98 21.53 8.60 25.17
C LYS A 98 20.62 9.71 24.64
N GLU A 99 21.08 10.95 24.68
CA GLU A 99 20.25 12.11 24.35
C GLU A 99 20.43 12.53 22.88
N PHE A 100 21.65 12.43 22.37
CA PHE A 100 21.99 12.92 21.03
C PHE A 100 22.40 11.81 20.06
N GLU A 101 22.52 10.57 20.52
CA GLU A 101 22.89 9.38 19.74
C GLU A 101 24.09 9.61 18.80
N LEU A 102 25.04 10.45 19.21
CA LEU A 102 26.25 10.79 18.47
C LEU A 102 27.18 9.57 18.33
N ILE A 103 27.04 8.60 19.23
CA ILE A 103 27.85 7.38 19.33
C ILE A 103 26.96 6.20 19.72
N SER A 104 27.26 5.02 19.19
CA SER A 104 26.59 3.75 19.48
C SER A 104 26.97 3.18 20.85
N PRO A 105 26.28 2.14 21.36
CA PRO A 105 26.64 1.50 22.62
C PRO A 105 28.08 0.95 22.64
N VAL A 106 28.56 0.39 21.54
CA VAL A 106 29.93 -0.16 21.42
C VAL A 106 30.95 0.98 21.36
N GLU A 107 30.67 2.01 20.56
CA GLU A 107 31.53 3.19 20.44
C GLU A 107 31.65 3.95 21.76
N TYR A 108 30.57 3.99 22.55
CA TYR A 108 30.57 4.53 23.90
C TYR A 108 31.54 3.77 24.81
N GLU A 109 31.59 2.45 24.76
CA GLU A 109 32.54 1.67 25.58
C GLU A 109 33.99 2.00 25.22
N ASP A 110 34.30 2.11 23.93
CA ASP A 110 35.63 2.48 23.44
C ASP A 110 36.03 3.90 23.91
N LEU A 111 35.14 4.88 23.79
CA LEU A 111 35.40 6.26 24.25
C LEU A 111 35.42 6.38 25.77
N GLN A 112 34.65 5.55 26.48
CA GLN A 112 34.70 5.49 27.94
C GLN A 112 36.05 4.94 28.42
N ARG A 113 36.67 4.00 27.69
CA ARG A 113 38.05 3.55 27.97
C ARG A 113 39.04 4.70 27.81
N LEU A 114 38.94 5.50 26.74
CA LEU A 114 39.76 6.70 26.55
C LEU A 114 39.65 7.65 27.75
N SER A 115 38.42 7.94 28.22
CA SER A 115 38.20 8.79 29.40
C SER A 115 38.89 8.24 30.65
N LYS A 116 38.75 6.92 30.91
CA LYS A 116 39.40 6.25 32.04
C LYS A 116 40.93 6.30 31.96
N ASP A 117 41.51 6.02 30.80
CA ASP A 117 42.95 6.06 30.60
C ASP A 117 43.51 7.49 30.64
N ARG A 118 42.74 8.49 30.18
CA ARG A 118 43.09 9.91 30.37
C ARG A 118 43.20 10.25 31.85
N ASN A 119 42.25 9.80 32.68
CA ASN A 119 42.32 10.04 34.12
C ASN A 119 43.56 9.39 34.75
N ARG A 120 43.94 8.19 34.32
CA ARG A 120 45.19 7.53 34.73
C ARG A 120 46.43 8.27 34.25
N CYS A 121 46.38 8.91 33.08
CA CYS A 121 47.49 9.70 32.56
C CYS A 121 47.66 11.03 33.31
N ALA A 122 46.56 11.64 33.79
CA ALA A 122 46.57 12.96 34.43
C ALA A 122 46.84 12.91 35.94
N HIS A 123 46.53 11.80 36.62
CA HIS A 123 46.70 11.65 38.06
C HIS A 123 47.88 10.71 38.41
N PRO A 124 48.63 10.97 39.50
CA PRO A 124 49.62 10.02 40.02
C PRO A 124 48.97 8.66 40.32
N SER A 125 49.69 7.55 40.07
CA SER A 125 49.14 6.23 40.43
C SER A 125 49.02 6.14 41.96
N MET A 126 47.89 5.65 42.45
CA MET A 126 47.70 5.38 43.90
C MET A 126 48.32 4.04 44.34
N ILE A 127 49.08 3.37 43.46
CA ILE A 127 49.58 2.01 43.66
C ILE A 127 51.01 2.02 44.22
N ALA A 128 51.86 2.96 43.77
CA ALA A 128 53.21 3.20 44.31
C ALA A 128 53.60 4.68 44.15
N TYR A 129 54.34 5.23 45.12
CA TYR A 129 54.71 6.65 45.19
C TYR A 129 55.56 7.15 44.00
N ASP A 130 56.23 6.22 43.30
CA ASP A 130 57.21 6.45 42.25
C ASP A 130 56.80 5.89 40.88
N GLU A 131 55.67 5.20 40.76
CA GLU A 131 55.19 4.66 39.48
C GLU A 131 54.16 5.58 38.81
N ILE A 132 54.60 6.17 37.69
CA ILE A 132 53.77 6.95 36.79
C ILE A 132 53.18 6.01 35.73
N TYR A 133 51.88 6.09 35.47
CA TYR A 133 51.24 5.31 34.41
C TYR A 133 51.89 5.59 33.04
N GLN A 134 52.43 4.55 32.39
CA GLN A 134 53.03 4.62 31.05
C GLN A 134 52.20 3.79 30.06
N PRO A 135 51.31 4.43 29.27
CA PRO A 135 50.58 3.75 28.21
C PRO A 135 51.52 3.37 27.06
N THR A 136 51.22 2.25 26.38
CA THR A 136 51.97 1.80 25.20
C THR A 136 51.62 2.62 23.96
N ALA A 137 52.48 2.58 22.94
CA ALA A 137 52.19 3.18 21.64
C ALA A 137 50.90 2.61 21.02
N GLU A 138 50.68 1.29 21.12
CA GLU A 138 49.47 0.66 20.58
C GLU A 138 48.20 1.18 21.24
N LEU A 139 48.23 1.39 22.57
CA LEU A 139 47.08 1.93 23.29
C LEU A 139 46.77 3.38 22.89
N ALA A 140 47.81 4.21 22.77
CA ALA A 140 47.65 5.58 22.30
C ALA A 140 47.10 5.63 20.86
N ARG A 141 47.57 4.74 19.97
CA ARG A 141 47.08 4.63 18.59
C ARG A 141 45.62 4.16 18.53
N TYR A 142 45.26 3.18 19.34
CA TYR A 142 43.89 2.68 19.46
C TYR A 142 42.92 3.80 19.84
N HIS A 143 43.28 4.60 20.85
CA HIS A 143 42.46 5.74 21.29
C HIS A 143 42.32 6.82 20.21
N LEU A 144 43.42 7.17 19.52
CA LEU A 144 43.40 8.09 18.38
C LEU A 144 42.45 7.61 17.29
N ARG A 145 42.63 6.37 16.83
CA ARG A 145 41.82 5.79 15.77
C ARG A 145 40.34 5.80 16.14
N ASN A 146 40.00 5.26 17.31
CA ASN A 146 38.61 5.13 17.73
C ASN A 146 37.94 6.49 17.96
N ALA A 147 38.63 7.45 18.56
CA ALA A 147 38.09 8.81 18.71
C ALA A 147 37.70 9.40 17.35
N ILE A 148 38.61 9.29 16.38
CA ILE A 148 38.38 9.82 15.03
C ILE A 148 37.26 9.07 14.32
N THR A 149 37.32 7.74 14.31
CA THR A 149 36.39 6.92 13.52
C THR A 149 34.98 6.94 14.06
N HIS A 150 34.84 6.87 15.38
CA HIS A 150 33.55 6.75 16.06
C HIS A 150 32.86 8.10 16.19
N LEU A 151 33.64 9.18 16.33
CA LEU A 151 33.09 10.49 16.66
C LEU A 151 33.59 11.58 15.70
N LEU A 152 34.87 11.96 15.69
CA LEU A 152 35.29 13.23 15.07
C LEU A 152 35.11 13.30 13.55
N GLN A 153 35.07 12.16 12.84
CA GLN A 153 34.76 12.12 11.41
C GLN A 153 33.24 12.15 11.12
N GLN A 154 32.41 11.85 12.13
CA GLN A 154 30.97 11.71 11.97
C GLN A 154 30.25 13.06 12.13
N PRO A 155 29.27 13.40 11.29
CA PRO A 155 28.43 14.58 11.52
C PRO A 155 27.43 14.36 12.67
N PRO A 156 26.95 15.43 13.35
CA PRO A 156 25.82 15.33 14.25
C PRO A 156 24.56 15.14 13.40
N VAL A 157 24.15 13.89 13.19
CA VAL A 157 22.97 13.60 12.35
C VAL A 157 21.72 14.06 13.09
N GLN A 158 21.11 15.13 12.57
CA GLN A 158 19.93 15.81 13.08
C GLN A 158 18.71 14.89 13.05
N GLY A 159 18.07 14.61 14.19
CA GLY A 159 16.76 13.95 14.19
C GLY A 159 15.71 14.81 13.47
N LYS A 160 15.57 16.07 13.87
CA LYS A 160 14.53 16.97 13.35
C LYS A 160 14.78 17.46 11.92
N ALA A 161 15.97 17.95 11.63
CA ALA A 161 16.25 18.50 10.30
C ALA A 161 16.45 17.40 9.22
N ALA A 162 16.83 16.16 9.59
CA ALA A 162 16.72 15.04 8.66
C ALA A 162 15.26 14.69 8.35
N ILE A 163 14.37 14.71 9.34
CA ILE A 163 12.92 14.55 9.11
C ILE A 163 12.42 15.68 8.21
N GLU A 164 12.74 16.94 8.49
CA GLU A 164 12.31 18.08 7.65
C GLU A 164 12.82 17.95 6.20
N ARG A 165 14.04 17.46 6.01
CA ARG A 165 14.58 17.16 4.67
C ARG A 165 13.77 16.07 3.99
N LEU A 166 13.52 14.94 4.66
CA LEU A 166 12.75 13.82 4.11
C LEU A 166 11.31 14.25 3.78
N ILE A 167 10.68 15.03 4.65
CA ILE A 167 9.32 15.55 4.42
C ILE A 167 9.29 16.54 3.26
N ARG A 168 10.30 17.41 3.13
CA ARG A 168 10.44 18.31 1.96
C ARG A 168 10.63 17.53 0.67
N GLU A 169 11.40 16.45 0.73
CA GLU A 169 11.62 15.55 -0.40
C GLU A 169 10.31 14.87 -0.83
N VAL A 170 9.56 14.24 0.10
CA VAL A 170 8.27 13.59 -0.18
C VAL A 170 7.19 14.57 -0.67
N ASN A 171 7.17 15.79 -0.12
CA ASN A 171 6.23 16.82 -0.54
C ASN A 171 6.56 17.44 -1.90
N SER A 172 7.76 17.18 -2.45
CA SER A 172 8.12 17.62 -3.80
C SER A 172 7.18 17.02 -4.84
N GLN A 173 6.73 17.83 -5.80
CA GLN A 173 5.93 17.36 -6.94
C GLN A 173 6.64 16.30 -7.80
N TYR A 174 7.98 16.23 -7.70
CA TYR A 174 8.80 15.30 -8.47
C TYR A 174 9.19 14.04 -7.70
N PHE A 175 8.74 13.89 -6.46
CA PHE A 175 8.98 12.66 -5.72
C PHE A 175 8.09 11.53 -6.29
N PRO A 176 8.65 10.31 -6.48
CA PRO A 176 7.95 9.23 -7.15
C PRO A 176 6.73 8.73 -6.36
N THR A 177 5.76 8.19 -7.10
CA THR A 177 4.57 7.52 -6.55
C THR A 177 4.70 6.00 -6.57
N ASP A 178 5.74 5.44 -7.21
CA ASP A 178 6.06 4.02 -7.17
C ASP A 178 7.11 3.70 -6.10
N ILE A 179 6.96 2.54 -5.47
CA ILE A 179 7.78 2.11 -4.32
C ILE A 179 9.25 1.93 -4.72
N ASP A 180 9.54 1.33 -5.87
CA ASP A 180 10.90 1.04 -6.31
C ASP A 180 11.72 2.33 -6.55
N SER A 181 11.12 3.34 -7.17
CA SER A 181 11.78 4.63 -7.36
C SER A 181 11.88 5.42 -6.06
N ALA A 182 10.88 5.36 -5.17
CA ALA A 182 10.95 5.97 -3.85
C ALA A 182 12.11 5.40 -3.01
N VAL A 183 12.34 4.09 -3.06
CA VAL A 183 13.51 3.46 -2.42
C VAL A 183 14.82 4.04 -2.99
N LYS A 184 14.93 4.19 -4.31
CA LYS A 184 16.14 4.77 -4.94
C LYS A 184 16.40 6.21 -4.50
N SER A 185 15.34 7.02 -4.36
CA SER A 185 15.46 8.40 -3.83
C SER A 185 16.02 8.39 -2.41
N PHE A 186 15.45 7.57 -1.53
CA PHE A 186 15.91 7.47 -0.14
C PHE A 186 17.29 6.83 0.03
N GLN A 187 17.76 6.03 -0.92
CA GLN A 187 19.12 5.49 -0.95
C GLN A 187 20.22 6.53 -1.14
N GLN A 188 19.89 7.78 -1.49
CA GLN A 188 20.84 8.88 -1.56
C GLN A 188 20.73 9.83 -0.35
N GLY A 189 19.88 9.48 0.62
CA GLY A 189 19.46 10.37 1.70
C GLY A 189 19.76 9.86 3.11
N PRO A 190 19.15 10.49 4.13
CA PRO A 190 19.32 10.14 5.54
C PRO A 190 18.91 8.70 5.91
N LEU A 191 18.17 8.01 5.05
CA LEU A 191 17.63 6.67 5.29
C LEU A 191 18.57 5.52 4.86
N VAL A 192 19.80 5.79 4.41
CA VAL A 192 20.77 4.71 4.07
C VAL A 192 21.30 4.01 5.32
N ARG A 193 21.63 4.78 6.34
CA ARG A 193 22.07 4.30 7.67
C ARG A 193 21.42 5.17 8.74
N PRO A 194 20.09 5.15 8.85
CA PRO A 194 19.40 6.03 9.77
C PRO A 194 19.54 5.52 11.20
N ARG A 195 19.35 6.44 12.14
CA ARG A 195 19.04 6.10 13.52
C ARG A 195 17.62 5.55 13.60
N GLU A 196 17.36 4.65 14.53
CA GLU A 196 16.01 4.11 14.74
C GLU A 196 14.99 5.22 15.01
N ALA A 197 15.37 6.21 15.84
CA ALA A 197 14.55 7.38 16.12
C ALA A 197 14.18 8.18 14.87
N LEU A 198 15.06 8.28 13.87
CA LEU A 198 14.78 8.97 12.60
C LEU A 198 13.70 8.22 11.81
N VAL A 199 13.88 6.90 11.62
CA VAL A 199 12.90 6.07 10.90
C VAL A 199 11.54 6.13 11.59
N ARG A 200 11.52 5.88 12.91
CA ARG A 200 10.30 5.89 13.72
C ARG A 200 9.58 7.23 13.63
N ASN A 201 10.28 8.35 13.85
CA ASN A 201 9.66 9.66 13.81
C ASN A 201 9.21 10.05 12.40
N PHE A 202 9.95 9.66 11.36
CA PHE A 202 9.54 9.89 9.97
C PHE A 202 8.24 9.13 9.65
N VAL A 203 8.15 7.85 10.01
CA VAL A 203 6.92 7.04 9.87
C VAL A 203 5.77 7.66 10.65
N VAL A 204 5.99 8.13 11.88
CA VAL A 204 4.94 8.81 12.67
C VAL A 204 4.45 10.07 11.97
N VAL A 205 5.33 10.88 11.38
CA VAL A 205 4.91 12.07 10.62
C VAL A 205 4.12 11.68 9.38
N LEU A 206 4.57 10.67 8.62
CA LEU A 206 3.83 10.17 7.45
C LEU A 206 2.46 9.61 7.82
N LEU A 207 2.36 8.85 8.92
CA LEU A 207 1.09 8.35 9.46
C LEU A 207 0.13 9.50 9.76
N LYS A 208 0.59 10.54 10.45
CA LYS A 208 -0.24 11.72 10.72
C LYS A 208 -0.65 12.42 9.43
N SER A 209 0.28 12.58 8.48
CA SER A 209 -0.04 13.19 7.19
C SER A 209 -1.08 12.40 6.39
N LEU A 210 -1.03 11.07 6.43
CA LEU A 210 -2.00 10.21 5.74
C LEU A 210 -3.35 10.12 6.46
N LEU A 211 -3.36 10.15 7.79
CA LEU A 211 -4.57 9.91 8.58
C LEU A 211 -5.30 11.20 8.97
N GLU A 212 -4.58 12.24 9.37
CA GLU A 212 -5.14 13.47 9.96
C GLU A 212 -5.40 14.57 8.91
N ASN A 213 -4.70 14.54 7.76
CA ASN A 213 -4.80 15.59 6.75
C ASN A 213 -5.55 15.13 5.50
N ASN A 214 -6.49 15.94 5.04
CA ASN A 214 -7.16 15.73 3.75
C ASN A 214 -6.30 16.35 2.64
N VAL A 215 -5.40 15.56 2.08
CA VAL A 215 -4.52 15.95 0.96
C VAL A 215 -5.03 15.38 -0.36
N SER A 216 -4.57 15.93 -1.49
CA SER A 216 -4.96 15.45 -2.82
C SER A 216 -4.37 14.08 -3.15
N ASP A 217 -5.00 13.35 -4.07
CA ASP A 217 -4.58 12.00 -4.46
C ASP A 217 -3.11 11.88 -4.89
N PRO A 218 -2.53 12.83 -5.67
CA PRO A 218 -1.11 12.77 -6.01
C PRO A 218 -0.20 12.89 -4.78
N VAL A 219 -0.61 13.63 -3.75
CA VAL A 219 0.14 13.76 -2.50
C VAL A 219 0.02 12.46 -1.70
N ASN A 220 -1.17 11.89 -1.60
CA ASN A 220 -1.40 10.59 -0.95
C ASN A 220 -0.55 9.49 -1.59
N ALA A 221 -0.50 9.41 -2.92
CA ALA A 221 0.31 8.42 -3.63
C ALA A 221 1.81 8.53 -3.27
N ARG A 222 2.34 9.75 -3.16
CA ARG A 222 3.73 9.98 -2.72
C ARG A 222 3.97 9.60 -1.26
N LEU A 223 3.02 9.93 -0.38
CA LEU A 223 3.09 9.58 1.03
C LEU A 223 3.06 8.05 1.23
N PHE A 224 2.17 7.34 0.55
CA PHE A 224 2.12 5.87 0.59
C PHE A 224 3.40 5.25 0.03
N ALA A 225 3.90 5.74 -1.11
CA ALA A 225 5.17 5.29 -1.66
C ALA A 225 6.33 5.52 -0.68
N ALA A 226 6.34 6.64 0.04
CA ALA A 226 7.34 6.94 1.06
C ALA A 226 7.25 6.00 2.27
N VAL A 227 6.05 5.68 2.75
CA VAL A 227 5.85 4.73 3.85
C VAL A 227 6.35 3.34 3.46
N GLU A 228 5.92 2.82 2.30
CA GLU A 228 6.32 1.49 1.84
C GLU A 228 7.81 1.41 1.46
N ALA A 229 8.38 2.47 0.86
CA ALA A 229 9.82 2.54 0.62
C ALA A 229 10.61 2.49 1.94
N THR A 230 10.18 3.26 2.94
CA THR A 230 10.81 3.25 4.27
C THR A 230 10.67 1.88 4.93
N ARG A 231 9.51 1.24 4.79
CA ARG A 231 9.25 -0.12 5.28
C ARG A 231 10.14 -1.16 4.61
N ARG A 232 10.35 -1.06 3.30
CA ARG A 232 11.23 -1.96 2.55
C ARG A 232 12.70 -1.80 2.95
N MET A 233 13.13 -0.59 3.29
CA MET A 233 14.49 -0.32 3.77
C MET A 233 14.69 -0.71 5.24
N HIS A 234 13.68 -0.53 6.11
CA HIS A 234 13.80 -0.60 7.58
C HIS A 234 12.66 -1.38 8.25
N ARG A 235 12.33 -2.56 7.72
CA ARG A 235 11.14 -3.35 8.05
C ARG A 235 10.80 -3.44 9.54
N SER A 236 11.75 -3.92 10.36
CA SER A 236 11.51 -4.15 11.79
C SER A 236 11.14 -2.86 12.53
N ILE A 237 11.77 -1.74 12.22
CA ILE A 237 11.51 -0.46 12.91
C ILE A 237 10.13 0.08 12.52
N VAL A 238 9.77 -0.02 11.24
CA VAL A 238 8.48 0.44 10.73
C VAL A 238 7.34 -0.42 11.28
N GLU A 239 7.47 -1.75 11.28
CA GLU A 239 6.46 -2.66 11.81
C GLU A 239 6.24 -2.46 13.33
N ASN A 240 7.32 -2.29 14.10
CA ASN A 240 7.22 -1.91 15.52
C ASN A 240 6.53 -0.55 15.70
N THR A 241 6.83 0.43 14.83
CA THR A 241 6.19 1.75 14.88
C THR A 241 4.69 1.66 14.59
N PHE A 242 4.26 0.83 13.63
CA PHE A 242 2.84 0.58 13.38
C PHE A 242 2.15 -0.06 14.58
N ALA A 243 2.75 -1.10 15.17
CA ALA A 243 2.24 -1.75 16.37
C ALA A 243 2.07 -0.77 17.55
N GLU A 244 3.01 0.17 17.73
CA GLU A 244 2.96 1.16 18.80
C GLU A 244 2.01 2.34 18.55
N LYS A 245 1.88 2.81 17.30
CA LYS A 245 1.31 4.14 17.01
C LYS A 245 0.06 4.12 16.16
N LEU A 246 -0.12 3.16 15.27
CA LEU A 246 -1.23 3.18 14.31
C LEU A 246 -2.59 3.17 15.01
N GLY A 247 -2.79 2.24 15.95
CA GLY A 247 -4.05 2.13 16.69
C GLY A 247 -4.39 3.40 17.48
N ASP A 248 -3.41 3.99 18.15
CA ASP A 248 -3.58 5.24 18.90
C ASP A 248 -3.88 6.43 17.98
N THR A 249 -3.22 6.53 16.83
CA THR A 249 -3.51 7.60 15.86
C THR A 249 -4.94 7.47 15.33
N ILE A 250 -5.38 6.26 14.93
CA ILE A 250 -6.75 6.04 14.44
C ILE A 250 -7.79 6.34 15.53
N ARG A 251 -7.52 5.95 16.79
CA ARG A 251 -8.45 6.20 17.91
C ARG A 251 -8.73 7.69 18.11
N ASN A 252 -7.73 8.54 17.84
CA ASN A 252 -7.82 9.99 18.02
C ASN A 252 -8.29 10.75 16.77
N LEU A 253 -8.63 10.06 15.67
CA LEU A 253 -9.17 10.71 14.48
C LEU A 253 -10.58 11.26 14.73
N THR A 254 -10.84 12.41 14.11
CA THR A 254 -12.18 12.97 13.95
C THR A 254 -12.99 12.16 12.94
N ASP A 255 -14.31 12.21 13.04
CA ASP A 255 -15.20 11.41 12.18
C ASP A 255 -15.00 11.72 10.69
N ASN A 256 -14.73 12.99 10.34
CA ASN A 256 -14.47 13.41 8.95
C ASN A 256 -13.21 12.78 8.33
N ASN A 257 -12.25 12.38 9.17
CA ASN A 257 -10.99 11.81 8.71
C ASN A 257 -10.98 10.28 8.76
N PHE A 258 -12.09 9.66 9.18
CA PHE A 258 -12.12 8.21 9.39
C PHE A 258 -12.04 7.41 8.08
N ILE A 259 -12.43 8.02 6.96
CA ILE A 259 -12.18 7.49 5.61
C ILE A 259 -10.68 7.25 5.35
N ASN A 260 -9.81 8.12 5.88
CA ASN A 260 -8.37 8.01 5.69
C ASN A 260 -7.80 6.78 6.41
N ALA A 261 -8.38 6.39 7.55
CA ALA A 261 -8.00 5.17 8.25
C ALA A 261 -8.32 3.93 7.39
N VAL A 262 -9.49 3.89 6.77
CA VAL A 262 -9.85 2.81 5.84
C VAL A 262 -8.92 2.79 4.63
N ASN A 263 -8.70 3.93 3.99
CA ASN A 263 -7.79 4.04 2.84
C ASN A 263 -6.38 3.55 3.18
N PHE A 264 -5.86 3.93 4.36
CA PHE A 264 -4.56 3.47 4.84
C PHE A 264 -4.52 1.95 5.03
N LEU A 265 -5.52 1.39 5.72
CA LEU A 265 -5.59 -0.03 6.01
C LEU A 265 -5.76 -0.87 4.75
N VAL A 266 -6.46 -0.37 3.73
CA VAL A 266 -6.56 -1.08 2.45
C VAL A 266 -5.24 -1.02 1.68
N HIS A 267 -4.59 0.16 1.63
CA HIS A 267 -3.35 0.33 0.89
C HIS A 267 -2.20 -0.48 1.51
N ILE A 268 -2.16 -0.61 2.83
CA ILE A 268 -1.17 -1.42 3.57
C ILE A 268 -1.90 -2.51 4.36
N SER A 269 -2.46 -3.49 3.64
CA SER A 269 -3.44 -4.48 4.13
C SER A 269 -3.04 -5.25 5.40
N ASP A 270 -1.77 -5.59 5.54
CA ASP A 270 -1.28 -6.34 6.69
C ASP A 270 -1.15 -5.51 7.97
N THR A 271 -1.37 -4.19 7.90
CA THR A 271 -1.43 -3.34 9.10
C THR A 271 -2.68 -3.55 9.93
N TRP A 272 -3.69 -4.24 9.40
CA TRP A 272 -4.86 -4.68 10.17
C TRP A 272 -4.47 -5.49 11.42
N GLN A 273 -3.35 -6.23 11.38
CA GLN A 273 -2.88 -7.00 12.52
C GLN A 273 -2.42 -6.14 13.71
N TYR A 274 -2.05 -4.88 13.47
CA TYR A 274 -1.50 -3.96 14.47
C TYR A 274 -2.56 -3.14 15.21
N ILE A 275 -3.83 -3.20 14.78
CA ILE A 275 -4.92 -2.46 15.42
C ILE A 275 -5.69 -3.34 16.42
N ALA A 276 -5.97 -2.76 17.59
CA ALA A 276 -6.73 -3.39 18.66
C ALA A 276 -8.22 -3.53 18.32
N ILE A 277 -8.91 -4.44 19.01
CA ILE A 277 -10.31 -4.80 18.72
C ILE A 277 -11.28 -3.63 18.83
N ASP A 278 -11.05 -2.70 19.77
CA ASP A 278 -11.86 -1.49 19.93
C ASP A 278 -11.78 -0.59 18.69
N VAL A 279 -10.59 -0.44 18.12
CA VAL A 279 -10.35 0.34 16.91
C VAL A 279 -10.98 -0.35 15.70
N ARG A 280 -10.83 -1.68 15.59
CA ARG A 280 -11.48 -2.48 14.54
C ARG A 280 -12.99 -2.30 14.57
N ASN A 281 -13.63 -2.40 15.74
CA ASN A 281 -15.07 -2.19 15.90
C ASN A 281 -15.51 -0.79 15.42
N LYS A 282 -14.71 0.25 15.68
CA LYS A 282 -15.02 1.61 15.18
C LYS A 282 -14.93 1.67 13.65
N ILE A 283 -13.94 1.01 13.04
CA ILE A 283 -13.80 0.86 11.57
C ILE A 283 -14.98 0.13 10.98
N GLU A 284 -15.39 -1.00 11.55
CA GLU A 284 -16.55 -1.76 11.10
C GLU A 284 -17.83 -0.93 11.15
N ASN A 285 -18.03 -0.13 12.21
CA ASN A 285 -19.19 0.74 12.32
C ASN A 285 -19.17 1.88 11.30
N PHE A 286 -18.00 2.44 11.00
CA PHE A 286 -17.86 3.41 9.92
C PHE A 286 -18.20 2.78 8.57
N VAL A 287 -17.68 1.59 8.25
CA VAL A 287 -18.01 0.89 7.00
C VAL A 287 -19.49 0.63 6.86
N LYS A 288 -20.20 0.28 7.94
CA LYS A 288 -21.67 0.13 7.94
C LYS A 288 -22.41 1.44 7.62
N SER A 289 -21.78 2.58 7.82
CA SER A 289 -22.34 3.92 7.54
C SER A 289 -21.95 4.46 6.16
N VAL A 290 -21.05 3.81 5.42
CA VAL A 290 -20.64 4.21 4.07
C VAL A 290 -21.86 4.19 3.14
N ASN A 291 -22.07 5.29 2.44
CA ASN A 291 -23.16 5.45 1.50
C ASN A 291 -22.63 5.28 0.06
N ILE A 292 -23.12 4.26 -0.63
CA ILE A 292 -22.68 3.88 -1.98
C ILE A 292 -22.86 5.04 -2.96
N ALA A 293 -23.99 5.74 -2.92
CA ALA A 293 -24.27 6.85 -3.84
C ALA A 293 -23.27 8.02 -3.71
N THR A 294 -22.69 8.22 -2.52
CA THR A 294 -21.74 9.34 -2.26
C THR A 294 -20.28 8.93 -2.23
N GLN A 295 -19.98 7.65 -2.02
CA GLN A 295 -18.62 7.11 -1.85
C GLN A 295 -18.44 5.78 -2.58
N PRO A 296 -18.75 5.71 -3.88
CA PRO A 296 -18.78 4.44 -4.59
C PRO A 296 -17.38 3.82 -4.78
N GLU A 297 -16.34 4.63 -4.98
CA GLU A 297 -14.96 4.15 -5.13
C GLU A 297 -14.45 3.47 -3.84
N LEU A 298 -14.76 4.06 -2.68
CA LEU A 298 -14.44 3.47 -1.39
C LEU A 298 -15.13 2.11 -1.21
N PHE A 299 -16.40 2.02 -1.60
CA PHE A 299 -17.16 0.78 -1.51
C PHE A 299 -16.57 -0.33 -2.39
N VAL A 300 -16.18 0.00 -3.62
CA VAL A 300 -15.51 -0.93 -4.54
C VAL A 300 -14.22 -1.46 -3.91
N ILE A 301 -13.41 -0.59 -3.31
CA ILE A 301 -12.16 -0.96 -2.62
C ILE A 301 -12.44 -1.90 -1.43
N LEU A 302 -13.49 -1.64 -0.66
CA LEU A 302 -13.86 -2.43 0.52
C LEU A 302 -14.23 -3.88 0.18
N LEU A 303 -14.73 -4.16 -1.03
CA LEU A 303 -15.05 -5.52 -1.48
C LEU A 303 -13.80 -6.39 -1.72
N ASP A 304 -12.62 -5.77 -1.88
CA ASP A 304 -11.34 -6.47 -2.01
C ASP A 304 -10.60 -6.63 -0.68
N PHE A 305 -11.04 -5.93 0.36
CA PHE A 305 -10.37 -5.94 1.65
C PHE A 305 -10.98 -6.98 2.59
N GLU A 306 -10.33 -8.15 2.66
CA GLU A 306 -10.81 -9.34 3.39
C GLU A 306 -11.39 -9.06 4.79
N PRO A 307 -10.76 -8.26 5.67
CA PRO A 307 -11.31 -8.00 7.01
C PRO A 307 -12.67 -7.29 7.02
N LEU A 308 -13.00 -6.51 5.99
CA LEU A 308 -14.24 -5.71 5.91
C LEU A 308 -15.17 -6.16 4.78
N LYS A 309 -14.74 -7.11 3.94
CA LYS A 309 -15.47 -7.60 2.78
C LYS A 309 -16.89 -8.04 3.10
N GLN A 310 -17.08 -8.83 4.17
CA GLN A 310 -18.42 -9.32 4.55
C GLN A 310 -19.36 -8.20 4.97
N ILE A 311 -18.83 -7.13 5.59
CA ILE A 311 -19.63 -5.96 5.97
C ILE A 311 -20.06 -5.21 4.71
N ALA A 312 -19.16 -5.00 3.76
CA ALA A 312 -19.48 -4.39 2.47
C ALA A 312 -20.52 -5.22 1.69
N LEU A 313 -20.37 -6.55 1.64
CA LEU A 313 -21.37 -7.44 1.02
C LEU A 313 -22.75 -7.32 1.66
N SER A 314 -22.84 -7.23 3.00
CA SER A 314 -24.13 -7.08 3.69
C SER A 314 -24.83 -5.74 3.39
N ALA A 315 -24.08 -4.70 3.02
CA ALA A 315 -24.65 -3.43 2.59
C ALA A 315 -25.20 -3.51 1.16
N LEU A 316 -24.61 -4.37 0.30
CA LEU A 316 -25.07 -4.61 -1.06
C LEU A 316 -26.50 -5.19 -1.11
N ASP A 317 -26.87 -6.03 -0.13
CA ASP A 317 -28.22 -6.59 -0.01
C ASP A 317 -29.31 -5.49 0.11
N LYS A 318 -28.93 -4.31 0.61
CA LYS A 318 -29.81 -3.16 0.81
C LYS A 318 -29.64 -2.08 -0.25
N ALA A 319 -28.62 -2.20 -1.11
CA ALA A 319 -28.37 -1.23 -2.17
C ALA A 319 -29.57 -1.14 -3.11
N SER A 320 -29.83 0.07 -3.61
CA SER A 320 -30.82 0.41 -4.62
C SER A 320 -30.32 0.11 -6.04
N ALA A 321 -31.22 0.11 -7.02
CA ALA A 321 -30.83 -0.11 -8.42
C ALA A 321 -29.84 0.95 -8.93
N ASP A 322 -30.03 2.21 -8.54
CA ASP A 322 -29.18 3.32 -8.98
C ASP A 322 -27.78 3.23 -8.35
N GLU A 323 -27.68 2.77 -7.10
CA GLU A 323 -26.40 2.49 -6.45
C GLU A 323 -25.65 1.34 -7.12
N ILE A 324 -26.35 0.26 -7.51
CA ILE A 324 -25.74 -0.84 -8.27
C ILE A 324 -25.28 -0.37 -9.66
N GLU A 325 -26.04 0.50 -10.32
CA GLU A 325 -25.66 1.11 -11.60
C GLU A 325 -24.36 1.92 -11.47
N ILE A 326 -24.26 2.79 -10.47
CA ILE A 326 -23.03 3.56 -10.15
C ILE A 326 -21.84 2.62 -9.94
N LEU A 327 -22.00 1.58 -9.10
CA LEU A 327 -20.93 0.63 -8.83
C LEU A 327 -20.48 -0.14 -10.08
N THR A 328 -21.44 -0.51 -10.92
CA THR A 328 -21.19 -1.26 -12.16
C THR A 328 -20.46 -0.39 -13.19
N GLU A 329 -20.78 0.91 -13.27
CA GLU A 329 -20.07 1.86 -14.15
C GLU A 329 -18.60 2.03 -13.74
N ILE A 330 -18.32 2.07 -12.43
CA ILE A 330 -16.95 2.18 -11.91
C ILE A 330 -16.17 0.88 -12.15
N GLN A 331 -16.73 -0.25 -11.70
CA GLN A 331 -16.09 -1.54 -11.84
C GLN A 331 -17.13 -2.68 -11.78
N PRO A 332 -17.47 -3.31 -12.92
CA PRO A 332 -18.34 -4.47 -12.94
C PRO A 332 -17.77 -5.62 -12.07
N ARG A 333 -18.59 -6.20 -11.19
CA ARG A 333 -18.19 -7.29 -10.29
C ARG A 333 -19.27 -8.36 -10.19
N ALA A 334 -18.84 -9.61 -9.97
CA ALA A 334 -19.75 -10.75 -9.85
C ALA A 334 -20.68 -10.63 -8.64
N GLU A 335 -20.21 -10.00 -7.56
CA GLU A 335 -20.94 -9.73 -6.33
C GLU A 335 -22.27 -8.98 -6.57
N TYR A 336 -22.35 -8.15 -7.63
CA TYR A 336 -23.53 -7.31 -7.90
C TYR A 336 -24.67 -8.08 -8.59
N LEU A 337 -24.36 -9.24 -9.16
CA LEU A 337 -25.24 -9.92 -10.10
C LEU A 337 -26.56 -10.38 -9.46
N ASP A 338 -26.51 -10.98 -8.28
CA ASP A 338 -27.72 -11.48 -7.61
C ASP A 338 -28.67 -10.33 -7.27
N ARG A 339 -28.13 -9.21 -6.75
CA ARG A 339 -28.92 -8.02 -6.43
C ARG A 339 -29.48 -7.36 -7.69
N ALA A 340 -28.70 -7.30 -8.76
CA ALA A 340 -29.15 -6.76 -10.05
C ALA A 340 -30.31 -7.60 -10.64
N LEU A 341 -30.23 -8.93 -10.56
CA LEU A 341 -31.31 -9.82 -11.02
C LEU A 341 -32.59 -9.66 -10.19
N GLU A 342 -32.50 -9.34 -8.89
CA GLU A 342 -33.68 -9.02 -8.07
C GLU A 342 -34.41 -7.78 -8.57
N PHE A 343 -33.67 -6.73 -8.93
CA PHE A 343 -34.25 -5.53 -9.53
C PHE A 343 -34.86 -5.81 -10.89
N TYR A 344 -34.14 -6.56 -11.73
CA TYR A 344 -34.63 -6.93 -13.05
C TYR A 344 -35.93 -7.74 -12.95
N ARG A 345 -36.03 -8.66 -11.98
CA ARG A 345 -37.24 -9.45 -11.72
C ARG A 345 -38.48 -8.60 -11.45
N VAL A 346 -38.34 -7.50 -10.73
CA VAL A 346 -39.46 -6.64 -10.33
C VAL A 346 -39.59 -5.40 -11.22
N ALA A 347 -38.97 -5.41 -12.40
CA ALA A 347 -39.09 -4.31 -13.35
C ALA A 347 -40.55 -4.00 -13.65
N SER A 348 -40.93 -2.73 -13.51
CA SER A 348 -42.34 -2.30 -13.49
C SER A 348 -42.86 -1.77 -14.82
N SER A 349 -42.00 -1.65 -15.83
CA SER A 349 -42.34 -1.24 -17.19
C SER A 349 -41.23 -1.63 -18.17
N TYR A 350 -41.54 -1.75 -19.45
CA TYR A 350 -40.55 -1.93 -20.52
C TYR A 350 -39.38 -0.91 -20.44
N ASN A 351 -39.67 0.36 -20.15
CA ASN A 351 -38.63 1.38 -20.01
C ASN A 351 -37.71 1.09 -18.81
N ASN A 352 -38.27 0.67 -17.68
CA ASN A 352 -37.48 0.31 -16.51
C ASN A 352 -36.66 -0.97 -16.74
N ALA A 353 -37.23 -1.99 -17.39
CA ALA A 353 -36.51 -3.19 -17.78
C ALA A 353 -35.34 -2.87 -18.73
N ASN A 354 -35.56 -2.07 -19.77
CA ASN A 354 -34.49 -1.66 -20.68
C ASN A 354 -33.40 -0.84 -19.96
N ARG A 355 -33.76 0.08 -19.06
CA ARG A 355 -32.76 0.83 -18.26
C ARG A 355 -31.89 -0.11 -17.43
N LEU A 356 -32.49 -1.05 -16.70
CA LEU A 356 -31.74 -2.02 -15.89
C LEU A 356 -30.87 -2.94 -16.75
N ALA A 357 -31.37 -3.33 -17.92
CA ALA A 357 -30.62 -4.12 -18.88
C ALA A 357 -29.36 -3.38 -19.36
N ASP A 358 -29.54 -2.15 -19.84
CA ASP A 358 -28.47 -1.36 -20.46
C ASP A 358 -27.48 -0.82 -19.43
N GLY A 359 -27.98 -0.35 -18.28
CA GLY A 359 -27.17 0.26 -17.21
C GLY A 359 -26.48 -0.73 -16.28
N ILE A 360 -27.01 -1.95 -16.12
CA ILE A 360 -26.51 -2.90 -15.13
C ILE A 360 -26.24 -4.28 -15.75
N ILE A 361 -27.28 -5.01 -16.14
CA ILE A 361 -27.19 -6.45 -16.41
C ILE A 361 -26.22 -6.77 -17.55
N THR A 362 -26.22 -5.93 -18.58
CA THR A 362 -25.36 -6.06 -19.75
C THR A 362 -23.87 -5.99 -19.39
N TYR A 363 -23.48 -5.12 -18.45
CA TYR A 363 -22.10 -5.02 -17.97
C TYR A 363 -21.70 -6.20 -17.07
N LEU A 364 -22.69 -6.83 -16.43
CA LEU A 364 -22.47 -8.00 -15.60
C LEU A 364 -22.50 -9.33 -16.37
N ALA A 365 -22.78 -9.30 -17.69
CA ALA A 365 -22.81 -10.48 -18.56
C ALA A 365 -21.58 -11.41 -18.41
N PRO A 366 -20.33 -10.93 -18.28
CA PRO A 366 -19.16 -11.79 -18.08
C PRO A 366 -19.13 -12.61 -16.78
N PHE A 367 -20.00 -12.28 -15.80
CA PHE A 367 -20.06 -12.97 -14.51
C PHE A 367 -21.22 -13.99 -14.43
N PHE A 368 -22.01 -14.13 -15.49
CA PHE A 368 -23.09 -15.11 -15.53
C PHE A 368 -22.55 -16.55 -15.54
N LYS A 369 -23.11 -17.37 -14.64
CA LYS A 369 -22.91 -18.82 -14.60
C LYS A 369 -24.20 -19.50 -15.03
N SER A 370 -24.17 -20.79 -15.32
CA SER A 370 -25.37 -21.54 -15.77
C SER A 370 -26.60 -21.33 -14.86
N GLY A 371 -26.41 -21.32 -13.53
CA GLY A 371 -27.50 -21.04 -12.59
C GLY A 371 -28.05 -19.61 -12.65
N HIS A 372 -27.22 -18.62 -12.97
CA HIS A 372 -27.67 -17.24 -13.18
C HIS A 372 -28.46 -17.11 -14.49
N VAL A 373 -28.05 -17.84 -15.54
CA VAL A 373 -28.80 -17.91 -16.81
C VAL A 373 -30.18 -18.52 -16.57
N ASP A 374 -30.26 -19.59 -15.78
CA ASP A 374 -31.55 -20.20 -15.40
C ASP A 374 -32.46 -19.24 -14.63
N ARG A 375 -31.90 -18.50 -13.65
CA ARG A 375 -32.65 -17.43 -12.96
C ARG A 375 -33.13 -16.35 -13.91
N LEU A 376 -32.28 -15.85 -14.81
CA LEU A 376 -32.64 -14.82 -15.79
C LEU A 376 -33.78 -15.29 -16.69
N MET A 377 -33.72 -16.53 -17.18
CA MET A 377 -34.78 -17.08 -18.01
C MET A 377 -36.09 -17.29 -17.25
N THR A 378 -36.02 -17.63 -15.97
CA THR A 378 -37.22 -17.68 -15.10
C THR A 378 -37.80 -16.30 -14.88
N ILE A 379 -36.97 -15.29 -14.61
CA ILE A 379 -37.39 -13.89 -14.53
C ILE A 379 -38.10 -13.46 -15.81
N ALA A 380 -37.54 -13.74 -16.98
CA ALA A 380 -38.15 -13.43 -18.27
C ALA A 380 -39.47 -14.19 -18.50
N THR A 381 -39.64 -15.38 -17.93
CA THR A 381 -40.92 -16.12 -18.04
C THR A 381 -41.99 -15.52 -17.13
N GLU A 382 -41.60 -15.05 -15.94
CA GLU A 382 -42.51 -14.58 -14.89
C GLU A 382 -42.87 -13.09 -15.02
N ASN A 383 -42.04 -12.27 -15.68
CA ASN A 383 -42.27 -10.84 -15.86
C ASN A 383 -42.34 -10.46 -17.35
N SER A 384 -43.52 -10.06 -17.82
CA SER A 384 -43.76 -9.65 -19.21
C SER A 384 -42.98 -8.40 -19.63
N GLU A 385 -42.72 -7.48 -18.71
CA GLU A 385 -41.95 -6.25 -18.98
C GLU A 385 -40.49 -6.59 -19.30
N VAL A 386 -39.93 -7.58 -18.60
CA VAL A 386 -38.61 -8.15 -18.90
C VAL A 386 -38.66 -8.96 -20.19
N ASN A 387 -39.64 -9.85 -20.30
CA ASN A 387 -39.74 -10.76 -21.44
C ASN A 387 -39.75 -9.96 -22.75
N GLY A 388 -40.61 -8.95 -22.85
CA GLY A 388 -40.76 -8.11 -24.04
C GLY A 388 -39.78 -6.94 -24.14
N SER A 389 -38.83 -6.82 -23.21
CA SER A 389 -37.81 -5.76 -23.27
C SER A 389 -36.86 -5.97 -24.46
N PHE A 390 -36.38 -4.87 -25.04
CA PHE A 390 -35.35 -4.91 -26.09
C PHE A 390 -33.98 -5.29 -25.53
N GLY A 391 -33.76 -5.06 -24.22
CA GLY A 391 -32.51 -5.41 -23.54
C GLY A 391 -32.29 -6.91 -23.34
N LEU A 392 -33.35 -7.71 -23.12
CA LEU A 392 -33.21 -9.14 -22.85
C LEU A 392 -32.45 -9.92 -23.97
N PRO A 393 -32.79 -9.79 -25.27
CA PRO A 393 -32.00 -10.42 -26.33
C PRO A 393 -30.53 -10.00 -26.31
N HIS A 394 -30.26 -8.70 -26.08
CA HIS A 394 -28.90 -8.18 -26.05
C HIS A 394 -28.07 -8.77 -24.91
N ILE A 395 -28.66 -8.86 -23.71
CA ILE A 395 -28.05 -9.50 -22.55
C ILE A 395 -27.69 -10.95 -22.86
N LEU A 396 -28.62 -11.73 -23.42
CA LEU A 396 -28.40 -13.15 -23.70
C LEU A 396 -27.29 -13.36 -24.73
N CYS A 397 -27.24 -12.54 -25.79
CA CYS A 397 -26.13 -12.58 -26.75
C CYS A 397 -24.79 -12.24 -26.08
N LYS A 398 -24.73 -11.19 -25.24
CA LYS A 398 -23.50 -10.88 -24.49
C LYS A 398 -23.08 -11.98 -23.53
N ILE A 399 -24.03 -12.65 -22.88
CA ILE A 399 -23.74 -13.79 -22.01
C ILE A 399 -23.13 -14.93 -22.83
N ILE A 400 -23.68 -15.23 -24.00
CA ILE A 400 -23.16 -16.27 -24.91
C ILE A 400 -21.73 -15.92 -25.36
N ASP A 401 -21.45 -14.67 -25.69
CA ASP A 401 -20.12 -14.24 -26.13
C ASP A 401 -19.10 -14.25 -24.99
N ALA A 402 -19.48 -13.71 -23.83
CA ALA A 402 -18.59 -13.55 -22.70
C ALA A 402 -18.31 -14.86 -21.96
N ASN A 403 -19.23 -15.82 -22.04
CA ASN A 403 -19.15 -17.07 -21.28
C ASN A 403 -19.04 -18.27 -22.21
N LYS A 404 -18.10 -19.16 -21.91
CA LYS A 404 -18.00 -20.49 -22.56
C LYS A 404 -19.09 -21.43 -22.02
N LEU A 405 -20.35 -21.05 -22.17
CA LEU A 405 -21.48 -21.88 -21.77
C LEU A 405 -21.42 -23.22 -22.54
N PRO A 406 -21.68 -24.37 -21.89
CA PRO A 406 -21.74 -25.64 -22.57
C PRO A 406 -22.78 -25.60 -23.71
N LYS A 407 -22.50 -26.28 -24.83
CA LYS A 407 -23.41 -26.37 -26.00
C LYS A 407 -24.85 -26.67 -25.57
N GLN A 408 -25.02 -27.67 -24.69
CA GLN A 408 -26.31 -28.08 -24.13
C GLN A 408 -27.06 -26.93 -23.43
N LYS A 409 -26.34 -26.02 -22.77
CA LYS A 409 -26.96 -24.88 -22.07
C LYS A 409 -27.44 -23.81 -23.05
N ILE A 410 -26.67 -23.57 -24.12
CA ILE A 410 -27.07 -22.69 -25.22
C ILE A 410 -28.30 -23.28 -25.90
N ASP A 411 -28.29 -24.58 -26.17
CA ASP A 411 -29.43 -25.31 -26.74
C ASP A 411 -30.71 -25.17 -25.89
N GLU A 412 -30.62 -25.40 -24.57
CA GLU A 412 -31.73 -25.21 -23.62
C GLU A 412 -32.29 -23.78 -23.64
N LEU A 413 -31.41 -22.78 -23.70
CA LEU A 413 -31.77 -21.38 -23.76
C LEU A 413 -32.50 -21.04 -25.07
N VAL A 414 -32.00 -21.52 -26.22
CA VAL A 414 -32.63 -21.35 -27.53
C VAL A 414 -34.04 -21.96 -27.54
N ILE A 415 -34.19 -23.19 -27.05
CA ILE A 415 -35.50 -23.86 -26.92
C ILE A 415 -36.45 -23.05 -26.04
N ARG A 416 -35.97 -22.55 -24.89
CA ARG A 416 -36.80 -21.81 -23.96
C ARG A 416 -37.27 -20.49 -24.57
N CYS A 417 -36.37 -19.74 -25.22
CA CYS A 417 -36.72 -18.51 -25.94
C CYS A 417 -37.75 -18.75 -27.05
N CYS A 418 -37.63 -19.86 -27.80
CA CYS A 418 -38.58 -20.23 -28.86
C CYS A 418 -40.03 -20.28 -28.36
N VAL A 419 -40.23 -20.75 -27.12
CA VAL A 419 -41.55 -20.89 -26.50
C VAL A 419 -42.00 -19.60 -25.80
N THR A 420 -41.07 -18.83 -25.22
CA THR A 420 -41.41 -17.70 -24.35
C THR A 420 -41.43 -16.34 -25.05
N ASN A 421 -40.55 -16.11 -26.02
CA ASN A 421 -40.49 -14.85 -26.77
C ASN A 421 -39.82 -15.04 -28.15
N THR A 422 -40.63 -14.93 -29.19
CA THR A 422 -40.22 -15.06 -30.59
C THR A 422 -39.17 -14.04 -31.04
N THR A 423 -39.28 -12.78 -30.61
CA THR A 423 -38.30 -11.72 -30.96
C THR A 423 -36.94 -12.03 -30.33
N THR A 424 -36.91 -12.39 -29.05
CA THR A 424 -35.67 -12.76 -28.34
C THR A 424 -35.03 -14.00 -28.95
N PHE A 425 -35.84 -15.01 -29.29
CA PHE A 425 -35.40 -16.21 -29.97
C PHE A 425 -34.70 -15.92 -31.30
N ILE A 426 -35.30 -15.07 -32.15
CA ILE A 426 -34.73 -14.71 -33.46
C ILE A 426 -33.38 -14.03 -33.28
N ASN A 427 -33.30 -13.03 -32.41
CA ASN A 427 -32.06 -12.29 -32.17
C ASN A 427 -30.92 -13.21 -31.71
N ILE A 428 -31.22 -14.20 -30.87
CA ILE A 428 -30.21 -15.17 -30.40
C ILE A 428 -29.81 -16.12 -31.52
N LEU A 429 -30.74 -16.62 -32.32
CA LEU A 429 -30.41 -17.49 -33.45
C LEU A 429 -29.58 -16.76 -34.51
N ASP A 430 -29.92 -15.52 -34.83
CA ASP A 430 -29.15 -14.70 -35.76
C ASP A 430 -27.73 -14.46 -35.24
N HIS A 431 -27.59 -14.13 -33.95
CA HIS A 431 -26.30 -14.00 -33.27
C HIS A 431 -25.46 -15.28 -33.32
N LEU A 432 -26.11 -16.45 -33.16
CA LEU A 432 -25.48 -17.77 -33.30
C LEU A 432 -25.29 -18.21 -34.76
N GLN A 433 -25.57 -17.36 -35.76
CA GLN A 433 -25.53 -17.69 -37.18
C GLN A 433 -26.33 -18.95 -37.53
N PHE A 434 -27.47 -19.12 -36.86
CA PHE A 434 -28.40 -20.24 -36.99
C PHE A 434 -27.75 -21.61 -36.70
N HIS A 435 -26.63 -21.64 -35.97
CA HIS A 435 -26.17 -22.87 -35.32
C HIS A 435 -27.14 -23.20 -34.18
N HIS A 436 -27.22 -24.46 -33.77
CA HIS A 436 -28.18 -24.95 -32.75
C HIS A 436 -29.64 -25.05 -33.20
N LEU A 437 -29.94 -24.81 -34.48
CA LEU A 437 -31.29 -24.98 -35.01
C LEU A 437 -31.77 -26.45 -35.01
N GLU A 438 -30.83 -27.39 -35.12
CA GLU A 438 -31.08 -28.83 -35.18
C GLU A 438 -31.78 -29.35 -33.92
N ILE A 439 -31.46 -28.83 -32.73
CA ILE A 439 -32.08 -29.32 -31.49
C ILE A 439 -33.58 -28.99 -31.40
N LEU A 440 -34.01 -27.94 -32.10
CA LEU A 440 -35.41 -27.56 -32.16
C LEU A 440 -36.19 -28.57 -32.99
N VAL A 441 -35.61 -29.06 -34.08
CA VAL A 441 -36.16 -30.12 -34.94
C VAL A 441 -36.40 -31.39 -34.12
N ASP A 442 -35.38 -31.84 -33.38
CA ASP A 442 -35.44 -33.00 -32.48
C ASP A 442 -36.54 -32.90 -31.41
N LYS A 443 -36.78 -31.69 -30.86
CA LYS A 443 -37.71 -31.49 -29.73
C LYS A 443 -39.16 -31.20 -30.12
N ILE A 444 -39.40 -30.45 -31.19
CA ILE A 444 -40.77 -30.11 -31.61
C ILE A 444 -41.35 -31.24 -32.50
N GLY A 445 -40.50 -32.02 -33.19
CA GLY A 445 -40.90 -33.26 -33.88
C GLY A 445 -41.85 -33.11 -35.06
N ASP A 446 -42.34 -31.90 -35.34
CA ASP A 446 -43.31 -31.62 -36.40
C ASP A 446 -42.81 -30.47 -37.30
N TYR A 447 -42.42 -30.84 -38.53
CA TYR A 447 -41.96 -29.91 -39.57
C TYR A 447 -43.01 -28.85 -39.92
N SER A 448 -44.30 -29.19 -39.85
CA SER A 448 -45.39 -28.28 -40.17
C SER A 448 -45.56 -27.17 -39.13
N ILE A 449 -45.24 -27.46 -37.86
CA ILE A 449 -45.22 -26.45 -36.79
C ILE A 449 -44.08 -25.47 -37.01
N PHE A 450 -42.88 -25.95 -37.35
CA PHE A 450 -41.76 -25.08 -37.71
C PHE A 450 -42.07 -24.22 -38.93
N GLN A 451 -42.59 -24.82 -40.01
CA GLN A 451 -42.95 -24.07 -41.20
C GLN A 451 -43.93 -22.94 -40.88
N ARG A 452 -45.02 -23.24 -40.15
CA ARG A 452 -45.99 -22.21 -39.76
C ARG A 452 -45.38 -21.15 -38.85
N MET A 453 -44.50 -21.54 -37.93
CA MET A 453 -43.80 -20.60 -37.05
C MET A 453 -42.91 -19.66 -37.85
N MET A 454 -42.11 -20.20 -38.77
CA MET A 454 -41.22 -19.46 -39.65
C MET A 454 -41.96 -18.58 -40.65
N GLU A 455 -43.06 -19.07 -41.22
CA GLU A 455 -43.90 -18.33 -42.15
C GLU A 455 -44.63 -17.18 -41.44
N LYS A 456 -45.08 -17.39 -40.20
CA LYS A 456 -45.64 -16.32 -39.36
C LYS A 456 -44.59 -15.26 -39.01
N MET A 457 -43.32 -15.65 -38.79
CA MET A 457 -42.21 -14.72 -38.57
C MET A 457 -41.81 -13.94 -39.82
N ARG A 458 -41.85 -14.56 -40.99
CA ARG A 458 -41.64 -13.90 -42.29
C ARG A 458 -42.73 -12.86 -42.54
N LEU A 459 -43.99 -13.22 -42.31
CA LEU A 459 -45.15 -12.35 -42.52
C LEU A 459 -45.20 -11.17 -41.54
N SER A 460 -44.62 -11.30 -40.34
CA SER A 460 -44.50 -10.21 -39.37
C SER A 460 -43.23 -9.35 -39.56
N ALA A 461 -42.46 -9.58 -40.62
CA ALA A 461 -41.19 -8.91 -40.94
C ALA A 461 -40.13 -9.02 -39.81
N GLN A 462 -40.20 -10.06 -38.99
CA GLN A 462 -39.26 -10.29 -37.89
C GLN A 462 -37.94 -10.93 -38.36
N ILE A 463 -37.90 -11.46 -39.58
CA ILE A 463 -36.71 -12.01 -40.24
C ILE A 463 -36.67 -11.53 -41.69
N THR A 464 -35.48 -11.33 -42.24
CA THR A 464 -35.31 -10.99 -43.67
C THR A 464 -35.66 -12.20 -44.56
N GLU A 465 -35.97 -11.95 -45.83
CA GLU A 465 -36.16 -13.02 -46.83
C GLU A 465 -34.93 -13.93 -46.93
N GLU A 466 -33.73 -13.37 -46.77
CA GLU A 466 -32.48 -14.12 -46.75
C GLU A 466 -32.37 -15.03 -45.52
N GLN A 467 -32.64 -14.50 -44.32
CA GLN A 467 -32.67 -15.28 -43.08
C GLN A 467 -33.72 -16.39 -43.14
N PHE A 468 -34.92 -16.10 -43.67
CA PHE A 468 -35.98 -17.08 -43.87
C PHE A 468 -35.54 -18.20 -44.83
N ALA A 469 -34.91 -17.87 -45.96
CA ALA A 469 -34.40 -18.86 -46.91
C ALA A 469 -33.33 -19.76 -46.28
N ILE A 470 -32.39 -19.20 -45.52
CA ILE A 470 -31.34 -19.97 -44.82
C ILE A 470 -31.97 -20.91 -43.79
N LEU A 471 -32.94 -20.43 -43.01
CA LEU A 471 -33.62 -21.24 -41.99
C LEU A 471 -34.41 -22.39 -42.63
N MET A 472 -35.19 -22.09 -43.67
CA MET A 472 -35.97 -23.09 -44.38
C MET A 472 -35.09 -24.16 -45.03
N ALA A 473 -33.94 -23.78 -45.59
CA ALA A 473 -32.97 -24.72 -46.15
C ALA A 473 -32.38 -25.63 -45.07
N ARG A 474 -31.94 -25.06 -43.94
CA ARG A 474 -31.36 -25.84 -42.83
C ARG A 474 -32.37 -26.77 -42.17
N ILE A 475 -33.58 -26.29 -41.85
CA ILE A 475 -34.65 -27.13 -41.26
C ILE A 475 -34.98 -28.30 -42.19
N THR A 476 -35.16 -28.03 -43.48
CA THR A 476 -35.49 -29.07 -44.47
C THR A 476 -34.38 -30.10 -44.56
N GLN A 477 -33.12 -29.67 -44.58
CA GLN A 477 -31.97 -30.57 -44.58
C GLN A 477 -31.93 -31.45 -43.31
N THR A 478 -32.13 -30.86 -42.13
CA THR A 478 -32.13 -31.61 -40.86
C THR A 478 -33.26 -32.63 -40.79
N PHE A 479 -34.50 -32.26 -41.12
CA PHE A 479 -35.64 -33.19 -41.12
C PHE A 479 -35.48 -34.34 -42.14
N MET A 480 -34.95 -34.04 -43.33
CA MET A 480 -34.65 -35.07 -44.35
C MET A 480 -33.58 -36.07 -43.86
N THR A 481 -32.62 -35.59 -43.07
CA THR A 481 -31.53 -36.43 -42.52
C THR A 481 -32.03 -37.28 -41.33
N GLU A 482 -32.95 -36.77 -40.51
CA GLU A 482 -33.55 -37.52 -39.42
C GLU A 482 -34.51 -38.62 -39.88
N GLN A 483 -35.39 -38.34 -40.85
CA GLN A 483 -36.34 -39.34 -41.36
C GLN A 483 -35.63 -40.49 -42.10
N THR A 484 -34.55 -40.18 -42.82
CA THR A 484 -33.69 -41.21 -43.44
C THR A 484 -32.93 -42.06 -42.40
N SER A 485 -32.64 -41.53 -41.21
CA SER A 485 -32.01 -42.28 -40.11
C SER A 485 -32.99 -43.11 -39.27
N LYS A 486 -34.26 -42.70 -39.17
CA LYS A 486 -35.34 -43.40 -38.45
C LYS A 486 -36.06 -44.48 -39.29
N GLY A 487 -35.74 -44.59 -40.58
CA GLY A 487 -36.28 -45.64 -41.46
C GLY A 487 -37.77 -45.47 -41.79
N GLU A 488 -38.32 -44.27 -41.63
CA GLU A 488 -39.70 -43.95 -42.01
C GLU A 488 -39.71 -43.33 -43.42
N GLU A 489 -40.49 -43.92 -44.33
CA GLU A 489 -40.73 -43.35 -45.66
C GLU A 489 -41.58 -42.08 -45.55
N LEU A 490 -41.08 -40.99 -46.13
CA LEU A 490 -41.75 -39.69 -46.23
C LEU A 490 -43.05 -39.78 -47.07
N PRO A 491 -44.16 -39.16 -46.63
CA PRO A 491 -45.27 -38.85 -47.52
C PRO A 491 -44.92 -37.60 -48.35
N PHE A 492 -44.96 -37.77 -49.67
CA PHE A 492 -44.72 -36.73 -50.69
C PHE A 492 -45.71 -35.57 -50.64
#